data_AF-A0A6G4XA49-F1
#
_entry.id   AF-A0A6G4XA49-F1
#
_cell.length_a   1.000
_cell.length_b   1.000
_cell.length_c   1.000
_cell.angle_alpha   90.00
_cell.angle_beta   90.00
_cell.angle_gamma   90.00
#
_symmetry.space_group_name_H-M   'P 1'
#
loop_
_entity.id
_entity.type
_entity.pdbx_description
1 polymer ?
#
loop_
_entity_poly.entity_id
_entity_poly.type
_entity_poly.pdbx_seq_one_letter_code
_entity_poly.pdbx_strand_id
1 'polypeptide(L)'
;MPKDNSVARHRQARLFADCVGIGFAEALRRLDDARTAARDHRHGSPNMAFLTREPYSGGHTVDTDLAARVVGAAGDRCRHCQIMWSVEALDHRPTVAALAGSVFGFLPKAGRVRDSTVRWAVLARRARADRGDSAAASAVWEAVEAMEVPQVYGLLEDGLRVRTIKWPVVVHHSDFGDAWDGEPRYQVTVASAEDGSPQVPALGLGHEAGRAGLAHLREVGLPNSDGDREPVMDPRWEVRVSLGARALKAIVRVDDEGRDDLVLWEAAKPVPLTARWWDLLDRTQHVVVFGPYAVGAPEAPERVAVVARVKFW
;
A
#
# COMPACT_ATOMS: atom_id res chain seq x y z
N MET A 1 29.32 -24.54 -25.98
CA MET A 1 30.29 -24.25 -24.90
C MET A 1 29.53 -23.84 -23.63
N PRO A 2 29.43 -24.70 -22.60
CA PRO A 2 28.66 -24.44 -21.37
C PRO A 2 29.46 -23.82 -20.19
N LYS A 3 30.63 -23.20 -20.44
CA LYS A 3 31.52 -22.71 -19.37
C LYS A 3 31.08 -21.38 -18.71
N ASP A 4 30.17 -20.62 -19.33
CA ASP A 4 29.79 -19.27 -18.88
C ASP A 4 28.81 -19.28 -17.68
N ASN A 5 27.93 -20.29 -17.61
CA ASN A 5 26.88 -20.35 -16.58
C ASN A 5 27.40 -20.56 -15.15
N SER A 6 28.60 -21.12 -14.99
CA SER A 6 29.18 -21.35 -13.65
C SER A 6 29.63 -20.04 -12.99
N VAL A 7 30.22 -19.12 -13.77
CA VAL A 7 30.71 -17.83 -13.26
C VAL A 7 29.54 -16.95 -12.85
N ALA A 8 28.53 -16.80 -13.72
CA ALA A 8 27.32 -16.05 -13.42
C ALA A 8 26.58 -16.60 -12.19
N ARG A 9 26.48 -17.95 -12.08
CA ARG A 9 25.87 -18.62 -10.93
C ARG A 9 26.59 -18.33 -9.61
N HIS A 10 27.92 -18.41 -9.59
CA HIS A 10 28.69 -18.08 -8.39
C HIS A 10 28.59 -16.61 -8.03
N ARG A 11 28.60 -15.71 -9.02
CA ARG A 11 28.37 -14.26 -8.78
C ARG A 11 27.01 -14.02 -8.13
N GLN A 12 25.93 -14.60 -8.67
CA GLN A 12 24.58 -14.49 -8.10
C GLN A 12 24.50 -15.05 -6.67
N ALA A 13 25.17 -16.17 -6.40
CA ALA A 13 25.23 -16.74 -5.05
C ALA A 13 25.96 -15.85 -4.05
N ARG A 14 27.03 -15.16 -4.45
CA ARG A 14 27.70 -14.18 -3.59
C ARG A 14 26.79 -12.97 -3.31
N LEU A 15 26.20 -12.39 -4.36
CA LEU A 15 25.27 -11.27 -4.20
C LEU A 15 24.11 -11.62 -3.26
N PHE A 16 23.50 -12.79 -3.45
CA PHE A 16 22.43 -13.26 -2.59
C PHE A 16 22.90 -13.48 -1.15
N ALA A 17 24.07 -14.11 -0.94
CA ALA A 17 24.68 -14.30 0.37
C ALA A 17 24.84 -12.98 1.13
N ASP A 18 25.41 -11.97 0.46
CA ASP A 18 25.66 -10.65 1.05
C ASP A 18 24.35 -9.92 1.37
N CYS A 19 23.32 -10.05 0.52
CA CYS A 19 22.03 -9.40 0.71
C CYS A 19 21.23 -9.95 1.90
N VAL A 20 21.32 -11.25 2.15
CA VAL A 20 20.51 -11.93 3.19
C VAL A 20 21.31 -12.38 4.40
N GLY A 21 22.61 -12.09 4.44
CA GLY A 21 23.48 -12.36 5.58
C GLY A 21 23.73 -13.85 5.85
N ILE A 22 23.88 -14.66 4.79
CA ILE A 22 24.13 -16.11 4.89
C ILE A 22 25.47 -16.49 4.25
N GLY A 23 25.98 -17.68 4.58
CA GLY A 23 27.21 -18.20 3.96
C GLY A 23 27.03 -18.51 2.47
N PHE A 24 28.10 -18.36 1.68
CA PHE A 24 28.10 -18.60 0.23
C PHE A 24 27.57 -19.99 -0.18
N ALA A 25 27.98 -21.05 0.50
CA ALA A 25 27.54 -22.41 0.20
C ALA A 25 26.01 -22.58 0.40
N GLU A 26 25.46 -21.95 1.44
CA GLU A 26 24.03 -21.94 1.70
C GLU A 26 23.26 -21.12 0.66
N ALA A 27 23.79 -19.95 0.28
CA ALA A 27 23.21 -19.13 -0.78
C ALA A 27 23.19 -19.86 -2.13
N LEU A 28 24.28 -20.55 -2.48
CA LEU A 28 24.37 -21.35 -3.70
C LEU A 28 23.31 -22.45 -3.71
N ARG A 29 23.22 -23.22 -2.63
CA ARG A 29 22.20 -24.27 -2.45
C ARG A 29 20.78 -23.73 -2.62
N ARG A 30 20.44 -22.64 -1.92
CA ARG A 30 19.10 -22.02 -2.02
C ARG A 30 18.78 -21.53 -3.43
N LEU A 31 19.75 -20.96 -4.13
CA LEU A 31 19.54 -20.53 -5.52
C LEU A 31 19.34 -21.72 -6.45
N ASP A 32 20.03 -22.83 -6.23
CA ASP A 32 19.86 -24.03 -7.06
C ASP A 32 18.51 -24.72 -6.81
N ASP A 33 18.11 -24.80 -5.55
CA ASP A 33 16.79 -25.27 -5.14
C ASP A 33 15.70 -24.38 -5.77
N ALA A 34 15.88 -23.05 -5.68
CA ALA A 34 14.97 -22.07 -6.26
C ALA A 34 14.90 -22.16 -7.79
N ARG A 35 16.04 -22.32 -8.50
CA ARG A 35 16.08 -22.54 -9.95
C ARG A 35 15.34 -23.80 -10.35
N THR A 36 15.53 -24.88 -9.60
CA THR A 36 14.90 -26.17 -9.89
C THR A 36 13.40 -26.08 -9.71
N ALA A 37 12.94 -25.51 -8.59
CA ALA A 37 11.52 -25.32 -8.32
C ALA A 37 10.83 -24.33 -9.29
N ALA A 38 11.53 -23.26 -9.69
CA ALA A 38 10.95 -22.21 -10.53
C ALA A 38 10.69 -22.62 -11.99
N ARG A 39 11.25 -23.74 -12.48
CA ARG A 39 11.14 -24.15 -13.91
C ARG A 39 9.70 -24.31 -14.39
N ASP A 40 8.84 -24.85 -13.54
CA ASP A 40 7.46 -25.19 -13.91
C ASP A 40 6.43 -24.22 -13.29
N HIS A 41 6.89 -23.25 -12.51
CA HIS A 41 6.00 -22.27 -11.88
C HIS A 41 5.55 -21.22 -12.89
N ARG A 42 4.25 -20.91 -12.87
CA ARG A 42 3.66 -19.78 -13.60
C ARG A 42 2.94 -18.89 -12.61
N HIS A 43 3.17 -17.60 -12.73
CA HIS A 43 2.53 -16.57 -11.92
C HIS A 43 1.69 -15.66 -12.79
N GLY A 44 0.74 -14.95 -12.20
CA GLY A 44 0.10 -13.83 -12.90
C GLY A 44 1.16 -12.82 -13.33
N SER A 45 1.14 -12.40 -14.60
CA SER A 45 2.05 -11.38 -15.14
C SER A 45 1.30 -10.06 -15.23
N PRO A 46 1.31 -9.21 -14.17
CA PRO A 46 0.67 -7.91 -14.25
C PRO A 46 1.32 -7.08 -15.36
N ASN A 47 0.52 -6.23 -16.02
CA ASN A 47 1.06 -5.30 -17.01
C ASN A 47 1.93 -4.24 -16.30
N MET A 48 3.23 -4.28 -16.56
CA MET A 48 4.21 -3.37 -15.97
C MET A 48 4.70 -2.29 -16.95
N ALA A 49 4.08 -2.16 -18.13
CA ALA A 49 4.49 -1.20 -19.16
C ALA A 49 4.51 0.25 -18.66
N PHE A 50 3.65 0.60 -17.71
CA PHE A 50 3.58 1.95 -17.15
C PHE A 50 4.89 2.37 -16.44
N LEU A 51 5.70 1.42 -15.96
CA LEU A 51 6.98 1.72 -15.30
C LEU A 51 7.97 2.47 -16.21
N THR A 52 7.87 2.30 -17.53
CA THR A 52 8.75 2.97 -18.50
C THR A 52 8.54 4.48 -18.57
N ARG A 53 7.41 4.98 -18.02
CA ARG A 53 7.06 6.40 -18.01
C ARG A 53 7.31 7.07 -16.66
N GLU A 54 7.75 6.30 -15.67
CA GLU A 54 8.00 6.83 -14.34
C GLU A 54 9.42 7.43 -14.25
N PRO A 55 9.60 8.52 -13.48
CA PRO A 55 10.88 9.26 -13.47
C PRO A 55 12.00 8.52 -12.74
N TYR A 56 11.67 7.44 -12.01
CA TYR A 56 12.57 6.80 -11.04
C TYR A 56 13.77 6.08 -11.68
N SER A 57 13.68 5.72 -12.96
CA SER A 57 14.79 5.10 -13.67
C SER A 57 15.79 6.10 -14.25
N GLY A 58 15.59 7.41 -14.07
CA GLY A 58 16.48 8.43 -14.64
C GLY A 58 16.57 8.40 -16.17
N GLY A 59 15.54 7.90 -16.86
CA GLY A 59 15.56 7.69 -18.32
C GLY A 59 16.24 6.40 -18.77
N HIS A 60 16.78 5.60 -17.87
CA HIS A 60 17.32 4.28 -18.20
C HIS A 60 16.20 3.30 -18.57
N THR A 61 16.52 2.36 -19.46
CA THR A 61 15.59 1.32 -19.91
C THR A 61 15.14 0.46 -18.73
N VAL A 62 13.83 0.24 -18.60
CA VAL A 62 13.22 -0.62 -17.58
C VAL A 62 12.83 -1.95 -18.21
N ASP A 63 13.27 -3.06 -17.64
CA ASP A 63 12.83 -4.41 -18.03
C ASP A 63 11.47 -4.70 -17.38
N THR A 64 10.40 -4.52 -18.17
CA THR A 64 9.01 -4.70 -17.71
C THR A 64 8.61 -6.16 -17.56
N ASP A 65 9.27 -7.08 -18.28
CA ASP A 65 8.99 -8.51 -18.20
C ASP A 65 9.59 -9.10 -16.92
N LEU A 66 10.82 -8.70 -16.58
CA LEU A 66 11.41 -8.97 -15.28
C LEU A 66 10.55 -8.36 -14.16
N ALA A 67 10.13 -7.10 -14.28
CA ALA A 67 9.26 -6.47 -13.30
C ALA A 67 7.96 -7.27 -13.08
N ALA A 68 7.32 -7.74 -14.15
CA ALA A 68 6.10 -8.53 -14.09
C ALA A 68 6.34 -9.88 -13.41
N ARG A 69 7.45 -10.57 -13.73
CA ARG A 69 7.82 -11.86 -13.10
C ARG A 69 8.07 -11.74 -11.60
N VAL A 70 8.83 -10.71 -11.18
CA VAL A 70 9.11 -10.47 -9.75
C VAL A 70 7.82 -10.15 -8.99
N VAL A 71 7.00 -9.24 -9.51
CA VAL A 71 5.73 -8.84 -8.87
C VAL A 71 4.75 -10.01 -8.83
N GLY A 72 4.62 -10.78 -9.92
CA GLY A 72 3.76 -11.97 -9.98
C GLY A 72 4.14 -13.00 -8.92
N ALA A 73 5.43 -13.34 -8.84
CA ALA A 73 5.94 -14.27 -7.83
C ALA A 73 5.69 -13.76 -6.40
N ALA A 74 5.87 -12.47 -6.15
CA ALA A 74 5.60 -11.86 -4.85
C ALA A 74 4.10 -11.86 -4.52
N GLY A 75 3.23 -11.56 -5.50
CA GLY A 75 1.77 -11.59 -5.36
C GLY A 75 1.22 -12.97 -4.99
N ASP A 76 1.77 -14.01 -5.61
CA ASP A 76 1.46 -15.42 -5.32
C ASP A 76 2.20 -15.95 -4.08
N ARG A 77 3.08 -15.13 -3.47
CA ARG A 77 3.92 -15.48 -2.32
C ARG A 77 4.83 -16.70 -2.58
N CYS A 78 5.26 -16.88 -3.82
CA CYS A 78 6.14 -17.97 -4.20
C CYS A 78 7.61 -17.65 -3.89
N ARG A 79 8.10 -18.14 -2.75
CA ARG A 79 9.46 -17.83 -2.26
C ARG A 79 10.57 -18.22 -3.25
N HIS A 80 10.45 -19.36 -3.92
CA HIS A 80 11.47 -19.82 -4.87
C HIS A 80 11.61 -18.87 -6.06
N CYS A 81 10.50 -18.51 -6.70
CA CYS A 81 10.50 -17.58 -7.82
C CYS A 81 10.85 -16.16 -7.38
N GLN A 82 10.44 -15.73 -6.19
CA GLN A 82 10.85 -14.44 -5.63
C GLN A 82 12.36 -14.37 -5.44
N ILE A 83 13.00 -15.37 -4.84
CA ILE A 83 14.47 -15.40 -4.69
C ILE A 83 15.14 -15.29 -6.06
N MET A 84 14.71 -16.09 -7.03
CA MET A 84 15.28 -16.10 -8.38
C MET A 84 15.19 -14.75 -9.06
N TRP A 85 13.98 -14.20 -9.15
CA TRP A 85 13.75 -12.97 -9.88
C TRP A 85 14.25 -11.73 -9.13
N SER A 86 14.25 -11.73 -7.79
CA SER A 86 14.85 -10.64 -7.00
C SER A 86 16.36 -10.57 -7.22
N VAL A 87 17.07 -11.72 -7.29
CA VAL A 87 18.51 -11.74 -7.57
C VAL A 87 18.82 -11.33 -9.01
N GLU A 88 18.01 -11.75 -9.99
CA GLU A 88 18.12 -11.27 -11.38
C GLU A 88 17.90 -9.75 -11.46
N ALA A 89 16.92 -9.22 -10.71
CA ALA A 89 16.64 -7.79 -10.68
C ALA A 89 17.76 -6.93 -10.08
N LEU A 90 18.64 -7.48 -9.25
CA LEU A 90 19.81 -6.74 -8.74
C LEU A 90 20.79 -6.32 -9.84
N ASP A 91 20.84 -7.08 -10.93
CA ASP A 91 21.63 -6.72 -12.12
C ASP A 91 20.93 -5.68 -12.99
N HIS A 92 19.65 -5.40 -12.74
CA HIS A 92 18.83 -4.45 -13.48
C HIS A 92 18.28 -3.34 -12.57
N ARG A 93 19.19 -2.55 -11.99
CA ARG A 93 18.88 -1.43 -11.07
C ARG A 93 17.78 -0.47 -11.57
N PRO A 94 17.66 -0.11 -12.86
CA PRO A 94 16.55 0.71 -13.34
C PRO A 94 15.18 0.08 -13.06
N THR A 95 15.06 -1.25 -13.17
CA THR A 95 13.83 -1.97 -12.85
C THR A 95 13.53 -1.95 -11.36
N VAL A 96 14.55 -2.09 -10.51
CA VAL A 96 14.39 -1.97 -9.05
C VAL A 96 13.91 -0.57 -8.66
N ALA A 97 14.55 0.48 -9.21
CA ALA A 97 14.17 1.86 -8.95
C ALA A 97 12.73 2.14 -9.40
N ALA A 98 12.34 1.70 -10.60
CA ALA A 98 10.99 1.86 -11.11
C ALA A 98 9.95 1.10 -10.27
N LEU A 99 10.22 -0.16 -9.90
CA LEU A 99 9.35 -0.95 -9.03
C LEU A 99 9.14 -0.29 -7.67
N ALA A 100 10.24 0.09 -7.01
CA ALA A 100 10.17 0.72 -5.70
C ALA A 100 9.50 2.10 -5.76
N GLY A 101 9.77 2.88 -6.81
CA GLY A 101 9.18 4.20 -7.00
C GLY A 101 7.69 4.16 -7.30
N SER A 102 7.22 3.12 -8.01
CA SER A 102 5.79 2.86 -8.22
C SER A 102 5.01 2.63 -6.92
N VAL A 103 5.72 2.41 -5.81
CA VAL A 103 5.16 2.28 -4.48
C VAL A 103 5.49 3.53 -3.66
N PHE A 104 6.77 3.76 -3.37
CA PHE A 104 7.21 4.78 -2.42
C PHE A 104 7.13 6.21 -2.95
N GLY A 105 7.08 6.40 -4.27
CA GLY A 105 6.82 7.69 -4.87
C GLY A 105 5.39 8.19 -4.60
N PHE A 106 4.45 7.27 -4.29
CA PHE A 106 3.05 7.58 -4.00
C PHE A 106 2.74 7.59 -2.50
N LEU A 107 3.63 7.05 -1.66
CA LEU A 107 3.41 6.97 -0.22
C LEU A 107 3.94 8.22 0.49
N PRO A 108 3.14 8.91 1.32
CA PRO A 108 3.58 10.10 2.05
C PRO A 108 4.72 9.79 3.03
N LYS A 109 4.72 8.58 3.59
CA LYS A 109 5.78 8.03 4.44
C LYS A 109 6.06 6.59 4.02
N ALA A 110 7.31 6.16 4.10
CA ALA A 110 7.71 4.84 3.63
C ALA A 110 7.29 3.68 4.56
N GLY A 111 6.72 3.98 5.75
CA GLY A 111 6.30 2.98 6.73
C GLY A 111 7.46 2.28 7.42
N ARG A 112 7.24 1.07 7.94
CA ARG A 112 8.27 0.22 8.57
C ARG A 112 9.16 -0.45 7.52
N VAL A 113 10.01 0.33 6.86
CA VAL A 113 11.01 -0.11 5.86
C VAL A 113 12.43 0.18 6.34
N ARG A 114 13.44 -0.26 5.59
CA ARG A 114 14.85 0.03 5.90
C ARG A 114 15.19 1.51 5.72
N ASP A 115 16.19 2.00 6.46
CA ASP A 115 16.61 3.41 6.42
C ASP A 115 17.05 3.87 5.02
N SER A 116 17.69 2.99 4.23
CA SER A 116 18.04 3.27 2.84
C SER A 116 16.80 3.53 1.99
N THR A 117 15.74 2.73 2.20
CA THR A 117 14.44 2.91 1.55
C THR A 117 13.78 4.21 2.00
N VAL A 118 13.83 4.56 3.29
CA VAL A 118 13.28 5.83 3.81
C VAL A 118 13.93 7.03 3.13
N ARG A 119 15.26 7.09 3.10
CA ARG A 119 16.01 8.19 2.47
C ARG A 119 15.70 8.28 0.98
N TRP A 120 15.73 7.15 0.29
CA TRP A 120 15.43 7.11 -1.13
C TRP A 120 13.99 7.52 -1.45
N ALA A 121 13.01 7.09 -0.65
CA ALA A 121 11.61 7.42 -0.84
C ALA A 121 11.32 8.94 -0.80
N VAL A 122 12.11 9.71 -0.03
CA VAL A 122 12.01 11.19 -0.02
C VAL A 122 12.33 11.75 -1.41
N LEU A 123 13.40 11.27 -2.05
CA LEU A 123 13.79 11.68 -3.40
C LEU A 123 12.75 11.24 -4.42
N ALA A 124 12.28 9.99 -4.32
CA ALA A 124 11.28 9.44 -5.23
C ALA A 124 9.97 10.25 -5.20
N ARG A 125 9.51 10.68 -4.02
CA ARG A 125 8.36 11.59 -3.90
C ARG A 125 8.59 12.92 -4.59
N ARG A 126 9.76 13.54 -4.40
CA ARG A 126 10.10 14.82 -5.04
C ARG A 126 10.08 14.70 -6.57
N ALA A 127 10.74 13.67 -7.12
CA ALA A 127 10.74 13.43 -8.56
C ALA A 127 9.34 13.12 -9.13
N ARG A 128 8.44 12.56 -8.31
CA ARG A 128 7.05 12.36 -8.70
C ARG A 128 6.25 13.67 -8.72
N ALA A 129 6.40 14.49 -7.68
CA ALA A 129 5.66 15.74 -7.53
C ALA A 129 6.00 16.72 -8.66
N ASP A 130 7.25 16.73 -9.10
CA ASP A 130 7.72 17.53 -10.22
C ASP A 130 8.24 16.66 -11.37
N ARG A 131 7.31 16.10 -12.15
CA ARG A 131 7.65 15.23 -13.30
C ARG A 131 8.45 15.95 -14.41
N GLY A 132 8.43 17.29 -14.41
CA GLY A 132 9.19 18.11 -15.35
C GLY A 132 10.63 18.36 -14.91
N ASP A 133 10.92 18.20 -13.61
CA ASP A 133 12.25 18.40 -13.05
C ASP A 133 13.17 17.20 -13.33
N SER A 134 13.88 17.30 -14.45
CA SER A 134 14.92 16.34 -14.82
C SER A 134 16.01 16.16 -13.74
N ALA A 135 16.30 17.18 -12.92
CA ALA A 135 17.29 17.07 -11.85
C ALA A 135 16.76 16.22 -10.68
N ALA A 136 15.48 16.32 -10.36
CA ALA A 136 14.86 15.45 -9.36
C ALA A 136 14.85 13.98 -9.82
N ALA A 137 14.55 13.72 -11.09
CA ALA A 137 14.62 12.37 -11.67
C ALA A 137 16.05 11.80 -11.63
N SER A 138 17.06 12.61 -12.02
CA SER A 138 18.48 12.22 -11.92
C SER A 138 18.90 11.92 -10.49
N ALA A 139 18.52 12.75 -9.51
CA ALA A 139 18.88 12.53 -8.12
C ALA A 139 18.31 11.21 -7.54
N VAL A 140 17.12 10.78 -7.98
CA VAL A 140 16.55 9.49 -7.58
C VAL A 140 17.36 8.34 -8.13
N TRP A 141 17.79 8.43 -9.38
CA TRP A 141 18.60 7.42 -10.04
C TRP A 141 20.02 7.36 -9.47
N GLU A 142 20.69 8.50 -9.32
CA GLU A 142 22.02 8.61 -8.71
C GLU A 142 22.05 7.99 -7.30
N ALA A 143 20.98 8.17 -6.52
CA ALA A 143 20.86 7.54 -5.22
C ALA A 143 20.81 6.00 -5.30
N VAL A 144 20.22 5.41 -6.35
CA VAL A 144 20.21 3.95 -6.56
C VAL A 144 21.55 3.47 -7.11
N GLU A 145 22.25 4.24 -7.93
CA GLU A 145 23.61 3.92 -8.38
C GLU A 145 24.60 3.92 -7.22
N ALA A 146 24.47 4.89 -6.30
CA ALA A 146 25.29 4.97 -5.10
C ALA A 146 24.97 3.90 -4.05
N MET A 147 23.85 3.18 -4.16
CA MET A 147 23.51 2.10 -3.23
C MET A 147 24.41 0.88 -3.42
N GLU A 148 24.84 0.34 -2.29
CA GLU A 148 25.43 -0.99 -2.23
C GLU A 148 24.40 -2.06 -2.54
N VAL A 149 24.84 -3.23 -3.03
CA VAL A 149 23.94 -4.33 -3.44
C VAL A 149 22.92 -4.70 -2.34
N PRO A 150 23.29 -4.84 -1.05
CA PRO A 150 22.33 -5.11 0.01
C PRO A 150 21.28 -4.01 0.20
N GLN A 151 21.61 -2.74 -0.11
CA GLN A 151 20.68 -1.62 -0.05
C GLN A 151 19.72 -1.60 -1.24
N VAL A 152 20.16 -2.02 -2.44
CA VAL A 152 19.28 -2.20 -3.61
C VAL A 152 18.32 -3.37 -3.40
N TYR A 153 18.80 -4.50 -2.88
CA TYR A 153 17.96 -5.62 -2.45
C TYR A 153 16.99 -5.19 -1.35
N GLY A 154 17.52 -4.40 -0.41
CA GLY A 154 16.84 -3.42 0.43
C GLY A 154 15.54 -2.87 -0.14
N LEU A 155 15.76 -1.99 -1.09
CA LEU A 155 14.74 -1.21 -1.74
C LEU A 155 13.71 -2.10 -2.48
N LEU A 156 14.17 -3.13 -3.19
CA LEU A 156 13.31 -4.05 -3.93
C LEU A 156 12.34 -4.80 -3.00
N GLU A 157 12.86 -5.48 -1.99
CA GLU A 157 12.05 -6.29 -1.06
C GLU A 157 11.05 -5.43 -0.28
N ASP A 158 11.44 -4.20 0.11
CA ASP A 158 10.50 -3.26 0.73
C ASP A 158 9.36 -2.89 -0.21
N GLY A 159 9.67 -2.61 -1.49
CA GLY A 159 8.65 -2.29 -2.51
C GLY A 159 7.72 -3.46 -2.77
N LEU A 160 8.25 -4.68 -2.92
CA LEU A 160 7.45 -5.89 -3.14
C LEU A 160 6.56 -6.21 -1.94
N ARG A 161 7.09 -6.11 -0.71
CA ARG A 161 6.31 -6.32 0.50
C ARG A 161 5.12 -5.38 0.55
N VAL A 162 5.33 -4.08 0.36
CA VAL A 162 4.24 -3.10 0.41
C VAL A 162 3.23 -3.33 -0.71
N ARG A 163 3.68 -3.65 -1.93
CA ARG A 163 2.81 -3.94 -3.07
C ARG A 163 1.95 -5.19 -2.90
N THR A 164 2.44 -6.17 -2.13
CA THR A 164 1.75 -7.44 -1.87
C THR A 164 0.91 -7.43 -0.61
N ILE A 165 0.90 -6.32 0.15
CA ILE A 165 -0.13 -6.07 1.16
C ILE A 165 -1.46 -6.02 0.43
N LYS A 166 -2.19 -7.15 0.50
CA LYS A 166 -3.61 -7.19 0.16
C LYS A 166 -4.31 -6.36 1.22
N TRP A 167 -4.43 -5.06 0.97
CA TRP A 167 -5.41 -4.25 1.67
C TRP A 167 -6.75 -4.94 1.43
N PRO A 168 -7.49 -5.36 2.47
CA PRO A 168 -8.85 -5.83 2.28
C PRO A 168 -9.67 -4.63 1.85
N VAL A 169 -9.73 -4.37 0.54
CA VAL A 169 -10.53 -3.30 -0.04
C VAL A 169 -11.57 -3.98 -0.92
N VAL A 170 -12.78 -4.09 -0.41
CA VAL A 170 -13.96 -4.31 -1.25
C VAL A 170 -14.31 -2.93 -1.81
N VAL A 171 -13.90 -2.63 -3.04
CA VAL A 171 -14.30 -1.41 -3.74
C VAL A 171 -15.66 -1.68 -4.39
N HIS A 172 -16.71 -1.03 -3.91
CA HIS A 172 -17.96 -0.91 -4.66
C HIS A 172 -17.86 0.33 -5.55
N HIS A 173 -17.35 0.19 -6.77
CA HIS A 173 -17.33 1.30 -7.72
C HIS A 173 -18.77 1.73 -8.03
N SER A 174 -19.17 2.91 -7.59
CA SER A 174 -20.25 3.69 -8.17
C SER A 174 -19.61 4.84 -8.95
N ASP A 175 -20.00 4.99 -10.20
CA ASP A 175 -19.41 5.92 -11.16
C ASP A 175 -19.41 7.35 -10.61
N PHE A 176 -18.24 7.98 -10.61
CA PHE A 176 -18.05 9.38 -10.20
C PHE A 176 -18.84 10.29 -11.15
N GLY A 177 -19.92 10.90 -10.66
CA GLY A 177 -20.66 11.94 -11.39
C GLY A 177 -20.10 13.32 -11.06
N ASP A 178 -19.74 14.10 -12.08
CA ASP A 178 -19.08 15.43 -12.01
C ASP A 178 -19.95 16.58 -11.43
N ALA A 179 -21.01 16.29 -10.67
CA ALA A 179 -21.83 17.32 -10.04
C ALA A 179 -21.19 17.74 -8.70
N TRP A 180 -20.50 18.88 -8.70
CA TRP A 180 -19.97 19.54 -7.50
C TRP A 180 -21.08 20.16 -6.63
N ASP A 181 -22.32 20.16 -7.13
CA ASP A 181 -23.54 20.52 -6.42
C ASP A 181 -24.30 19.26 -5.94
N GLY A 182 -24.96 19.37 -4.79
CA GLY A 182 -25.82 18.31 -4.24
C GLY A 182 -25.37 17.74 -2.90
N GLU A 183 -26.25 16.90 -2.34
CA GLU A 183 -26.04 16.24 -1.05
C GLU A 183 -24.78 15.36 -1.08
N PRO A 184 -23.91 15.44 -0.06
CA PRO A 184 -22.67 14.68 -0.01
C PRO A 184 -22.96 13.20 0.17
N ARG A 185 -22.42 12.36 -0.72
CA ARG A 185 -22.51 10.90 -0.61
C ARG A 185 -21.12 10.29 -0.55
N TYR A 186 -20.93 9.40 0.41
CA TYR A 186 -19.65 8.73 0.65
C TYR A 186 -19.73 7.25 0.31
N GLN A 187 -18.72 6.77 -0.40
CA GLN A 187 -18.42 5.35 -0.46
C GLN A 187 -17.73 4.95 0.85
N VAL A 188 -18.16 3.87 1.50
CA VAL A 188 -17.46 3.33 2.67
C VAL A 188 -16.63 2.11 2.31
N THR A 189 -15.34 2.17 2.63
CA THR A 189 -14.40 1.06 2.50
C THR A 189 -14.09 0.46 3.87
N VAL A 190 -14.34 -0.83 4.03
CA VAL A 190 -13.97 -1.57 5.24
C VAL A 190 -12.48 -1.88 5.22
N ALA A 191 -11.74 -1.44 6.24
CA ALA A 191 -10.29 -1.57 6.32
C ALA A 191 -9.83 -1.99 7.73
N SER A 192 -8.53 -2.20 7.88
CA SER A 192 -7.86 -2.33 9.20
C SER A 192 -6.65 -1.41 9.22
N ALA A 193 -6.46 -0.68 10.31
CA ALA A 193 -5.27 0.13 10.52
C ALA A 193 -4.26 -0.62 11.40
N GLU A 194 -2.99 -0.49 11.06
CA GLU A 194 -1.88 -0.96 11.87
C GLU A 194 -1.24 0.24 12.56
N ASP A 195 -1.45 0.36 13.86
CA ASP A 195 -0.73 1.31 14.70
C ASP A 195 0.04 0.54 15.77
N GLY A 196 1.37 0.46 15.65
CA GLY A 196 2.23 -0.13 16.68
C GLY A 196 2.12 -1.65 16.91
N SER A 197 0.99 -2.28 16.55
CA SER A 197 0.33 -3.46 17.14
C SER A 197 -0.40 -3.14 18.46
N PRO A 198 -1.64 -3.64 18.68
CA PRO A 198 -2.47 -4.50 17.81
C PRO A 198 -3.26 -3.74 16.71
N GLN A 199 -3.69 -4.47 15.66
CA GLN A 199 -4.56 -3.92 14.59
C GLN A 199 -5.89 -3.41 15.15
N VAL A 200 -6.39 -2.32 14.57
CA VAL A 200 -7.71 -1.76 14.86
C VAL A 200 -8.60 -1.77 13.61
N PRO A 201 -9.92 -1.97 13.76
CA PRO A 201 -10.85 -1.87 12.63
C PRO A 201 -10.94 -0.41 12.17
N ALA A 202 -11.02 -0.20 10.85
CA ALA A 202 -11.11 1.13 10.27
C ALA A 202 -12.13 1.18 9.12
N LEU A 203 -12.69 2.36 8.86
CA LEU A 203 -13.58 2.68 7.74
C LEU A 203 -13.05 3.90 6.98
N GLY A 204 -12.78 3.73 5.69
CA GLY A 204 -12.37 4.81 4.80
C GLY A 204 -13.58 5.42 4.07
N LEU A 205 -13.70 6.76 4.11
CA LEU A 205 -14.75 7.52 3.44
C LEU A 205 -14.25 8.04 2.09
N GLY A 206 -14.63 7.39 1.01
CA GLY A 206 -14.37 7.85 -0.36
C GLY A 206 -15.48 8.74 -0.90
N HIS A 207 -15.15 9.59 -1.86
CA HIS A 207 -16.15 10.38 -2.58
C HIS A 207 -17.04 9.44 -3.41
N GLU A 208 -18.36 9.56 -3.31
CA GLU A 208 -19.32 8.91 -4.22
C GLU A 208 -20.04 9.95 -5.08
N ALA A 209 -20.57 11.03 -4.48
CA ALA A 209 -21.24 12.10 -5.22
C ALA A 209 -21.35 13.42 -4.43
N GLY A 210 -21.72 14.49 -5.14
CA GLY A 210 -22.09 15.79 -4.58
C GLY A 210 -20.94 16.44 -3.82
N ARG A 211 -21.25 17.06 -2.69
CA ARG A 211 -20.26 17.76 -1.83
C ARG A 211 -19.32 16.86 -1.03
N ALA A 212 -19.32 15.54 -1.25
CA ALA A 212 -18.50 14.63 -0.46
C ALA A 212 -17.00 14.96 -0.62
N GLY A 213 -16.32 15.22 0.49
CA GLY A 213 -14.91 15.57 0.45
C GLY A 213 -14.43 16.13 1.78
N LEU A 214 -13.17 16.57 1.80
CA LEU A 214 -12.52 17.08 3.02
C LEU A 214 -13.26 18.29 3.61
N ALA A 215 -13.68 19.25 2.76
CA ALA A 215 -14.38 20.44 3.20
C ALA A 215 -15.68 20.08 3.95
N HIS A 216 -16.49 19.19 3.37
CA HIS A 216 -17.71 18.72 4.02
C HIS A 216 -17.41 17.91 5.29
N LEU A 217 -16.40 17.02 5.28
CA LEU A 217 -16.04 16.26 6.48
C LEU A 217 -15.61 17.18 7.66
N ARG A 218 -14.95 18.29 7.37
CA ARG A 218 -14.61 19.32 8.36
C ARG A 218 -15.84 20.08 8.86
N GLU A 219 -16.74 20.44 7.95
CA GLU A 219 -18.01 21.12 8.27
C GLU A 219 -18.87 20.28 9.20
N VAL A 220 -18.91 18.96 9.00
CA VAL A 220 -19.62 18.04 9.92
C VAL A 220 -18.81 17.70 11.18
N GLY A 221 -17.67 18.36 11.40
CA GLY A 221 -16.95 18.32 12.66
C GLY A 221 -16.03 17.12 12.86
N LEU A 222 -15.62 16.40 11.81
CA LEU A 222 -14.53 15.43 11.98
C LEU A 222 -13.20 16.19 12.17
N PRO A 223 -12.39 15.81 13.16
CA PRO A 223 -11.15 16.52 13.48
C PRO A 223 -10.06 16.22 12.46
N ASN A 224 -9.22 17.22 12.17
CA ASN A 224 -8.05 17.06 11.32
C ASN A 224 -7.11 15.97 11.84
N SER A 225 -6.56 15.18 10.93
CA SER A 225 -5.59 14.13 11.21
C SER A 225 -4.41 14.31 10.27
N ASP A 226 -3.32 14.85 10.82
CA ASP A 226 -2.12 15.21 10.06
C ASP A 226 -1.11 14.05 9.98
N GLY A 227 -1.56 12.80 10.22
CA GLY A 227 -0.71 11.59 10.20
C GLY A 227 0.38 11.52 11.28
N ASP A 228 0.59 12.60 12.04
CA ASP A 228 1.48 12.69 13.22
C ASP A 228 0.70 12.68 14.54
N ARG A 229 -0.63 12.86 14.48
CA ARG A 229 -1.52 12.85 15.64
C ARG A 229 -2.44 11.65 15.58
N GLU A 230 -2.56 10.95 16.70
CA GLU A 230 -3.56 9.92 16.89
C GLU A 230 -4.97 10.51 16.66
N PRO A 231 -5.86 9.80 15.94
CA PRO A 231 -7.25 10.23 15.81
C PRO A 231 -7.89 10.40 17.19
N VAL A 232 -8.66 11.47 17.37
CA VAL A 232 -9.32 11.74 18.65
C VAL A 232 -10.50 10.79 18.82
N MET A 233 -10.66 10.25 20.02
CA MET A 233 -11.88 9.53 20.41
C MET A 233 -12.99 10.54 20.70
N ASP A 234 -14.08 10.41 19.97
CA ASP A 234 -15.27 11.25 20.16
C ASP A 234 -16.49 10.34 20.35
N PRO A 235 -17.06 10.29 21.57
CA PRO A 235 -18.18 9.42 21.89
C PRO A 235 -19.47 9.81 21.16
N ARG A 236 -19.53 11.01 20.56
CA ARG A 236 -20.66 11.43 19.72
C ARG A 236 -20.64 10.72 18.38
N TRP A 237 -19.53 10.16 17.92
CA TRP A 237 -19.50 9.39 16.68
C TRP A 237 -19.76 7.91 16.96
N GLU A 238 -20.75 7.34 16.28
CA GLU A 238 -21.10 5.92 16.35
C GLU A 238 -21.00 5.22 15.00
N VAL A 239 -20.43 4.01 15.01
CA VAL A 239 -20.50 3.03 13.92
C VAL A 239 -21.53 1.97 14.30
N ARG A 240 -22.62 1.92 13.54
CA ARG A 240 -23.74 0.99 13.79
C ARG A 240 -23.54 -0.30 13.01
N VAL A 241 -23.55 -1.41 13.73
CA VAL A 241 -23.40 -2.74 13.16
C VAL A 241 -24.53 -3.65 13.61
N SER A 242 -25.06 -4.44 12.69
CA SER A 242 -26.07 -5.45 13.00
C SER A 242 -25.40 -6.71 13.49
N LEU A 243 -25.74 -7.15 14.70
CA LEU A 243 -25.20 -8.37 15.28
C LEU A 243 -25.72 -9.60 14.52
N GLY A 244 -27.02 -9.67 14.27
CA GLY A 244 -27.66 -10.79 13.58
C GLY A 244 -27.22 -10.95 12.13
N ALA A 245 -27.11 -9.85 11.39
CA ALA A 245 -26.67 -9.88 9.98
C ALA A 245 -25.15 -9.86 9.82
N ARG A 246 -24.39 -9.67 10.92
CA ARG A 246 -22.94 -9.49 10.90
C ARG A 246 -22.51 -8.45 9.86
N ALA A 247 -23.21 -7.31 9.83
CA ALA A 247 -23.09 -6.31 8.78
C ALA A 247 -22.99 -4.87 9.30
N LEU A 248 -22.28 -4.01 8.57
CA LEU A 248 -22.24 -2.57 8.80
C LEU A 248 -23.56 -1.93 8.31
N LYS A 249 -24.11 -1.02 9.12
CA LYS A 249 -25.37 -0.31 8.83
C LYS A 249 -25.20 1.18 8.61
N ALA A 250 -24.50 1.89 9.50
CA ALA A 250 -24.41 3.34 9.42
C ALA A 250 -23.17 3.89 10.14
N ILE A 251 -22.81 5.12 9.79
CA ILE A 251 -21.87 6.00 10.50
C ILE A 251 -22.64 7.26 10.84
N VAL A 252 -22.84 7.53 12.13
CA VAL A 252 -23.67 8.63 12.62
C VAL A 252 -22.94 9.46 13.66
N ARG A 253 -23.34 10.72 13.80
CA ARG A 253 -23.08 11.53 14.98
C ARG A 253 -24.36 11.59 15.81
N VAL A 254 -24.24 11.41 17.12
CA VAL A 254 -25.35 11.50 18.06
C VAL A 254 -25.25 12.79 18.89
N ASP A 255 -26.41 13.32 19.27
CA ASP A 255 -26.52 14.42 20.23
C ASP A 255 -26.28 13.96 21.66
N ASP A 256 -26.35 14.89 22.62
CA ASP A 256 -26.14 14.59 24.04
C ASP A 256 -27.26 13.69 24.63
N GLU A 257 -28.36 13.48 23.90
CA GLU A 257 -29.47 12.59 24.24
C GLU A 257 -29.35 11.21 23.56
N GLY A 258 -28.30 11.00 22.75
CA GLY A 258 -28.05 9.77 22.01
C GLY A 258 -28.91 9.59 20.76
N ARG A 259 -29.56 10.66 20.27
CA ARG A 259 -30.32 10.65 19.01
C ARG A 259 -29.42 11.03 17.84
N ASP A 260 -29.79 10.59 16.65
CA ASP A 260 -29.05 10.91 15.42
C ASP A 260 -29.15 12.41 15.15
N ASP A 261 -28.03 13.11 15.33
CA ASP A 261 -27.85 14.51 14.96
C ASP A 261 -27.40 14.61 13.49
N LEU A 262 -26.58 13.67 13.04
CA LEU A 262 -26.12 13.58 11.67
C LEU A 262 -25.97 12.12 11.23
N VAL A 263 -26.48 11.80 10.05
CA VAL A 263 -26.18 10.54 9.36
C VAL A 263 -25.14 10.81 8.28
N LEU A 264 -23.87 10.50 8.57
CA LEU A 264 -22.78 10.70 7.61
C LEU A 264 -22.84 9.67 6.48
N TRP A 265 -23.24 8.45 6.81
CA TRP A 265 -23.43 7.37 5.86
C TRP A 265 -24.41 6.34 6.39
N GLU A 266 -25.31 5.85 5.54
CA GLU A 266 -26.22 4.74 5.84
C GLU A 266 -26.29 3.78 4.66
N ALA A 267 -26.19 2.49 4.96
CA ALA A 267 -26.22 1.45 3.96
C ALA A 267 -27.66 1.21 3.48
N ALA A 268 -27.91 1.37 2.17
CA ALA A 268 -29.21 1.00 1.58
C ALA A 268 -29.56 -0.49 1.80
N LYS A 269 -28.53 -1.34 1.95
CA LYS A 269 -28.62 -2.74 2.40
C LYS A 269 -27.48 -3.04 3.36
N PRO A 270 -27.66 -3.91 4.38
CA PRO A 270 -26.58 -4.25 5.29
C PRO A 270 -25.33 -4.74 4.55
N VAL A 271 -24.16 -4.16 4.85
CA VAL A 271 -22.89 -4.52 4.21
C VAL A 271 -22.21 -5.61 5.04
N PRO A 272 -22.13 -6.87 4.57
CA PRO A 272 -21.55 -7.96 5.35
C PRO A 272 -20.08 -7.68 5.70
N LEU A 273 -19.73 -7.91 6.95
CA LEU A 273 -18.36 -7.74 7.45
C LEU A 273 -17.68 -9.10 7.56
N THR A 274 -16.38 -9.14 7.22
CA THR A 274 -15.61 -10.40 7.31
C THR A 274 -15.47 -10.88 8.75
N ALA A 275 -15.28 -12.18 8.96
CA ALA A 275 -15.07 -12.76 10.30
C ALA A 275 -13.92 -12.05 11.05
N ARG A 276 -12.80 -11.80 10.36
CA ARG A 276 -11.65 -11.07 10.91
C ARG A 276 -12.02 -9.66 11.39
N TRP A 277 -12.85 -8.93 10.65
CA TRP A 277 -13.25 -7.58 11.03
C TRP A 277 -14.18 -7.59 12.24
N TRP A 278 -15.07 -8.58 12.34
CA TRP A 278 -15.86 -8.83 13.54
C TRP A 278 -15.00 -9.15 14.76
N ASP A 279 -13.99 -9.99 14.63
CA ASP A 279 -13.08 -10.29 15.74
C ASP A 279 -12.32 -9.03 16.20
N LEU A 280 -12.02 -8.11 15.27
CA LEU A 280 -11.43 -6.82 15.61
C LEU A 280 -12.44 -5.94 16.37
N LEU A 281 -13.67 -5.81 15.87
CA LEU A 281 -14.73 -5.05 16.53
C LEU A 281 -15.02 -5.54 17.95
N ASP A 282 -15.14 -6.85 18.12
CA ASP A 282 -15.49 -7.46 19.41
C ASP A 282 -14.42 -7.15 20.46
N ARG A 283 -13.14 -7.16 20.03
CA ARG A 283 -12.01 -6.81 20.90
C ARG A 283 -11.89 -5.32 21.19
N THR A 284 -12.06 -4.45 20.19
CA THR A 284 -11.76 -3.02 20.35
C THR A 284 -12.96 -2.19 20.75
N GLN A 285 -14.17 -2.57 20.33
CA GLN A 285 -15.43 -1.81 20.47
C GLN A 285 -15.38 -0.36 19.94
N HIS A 286 -14.35 -0.06 19.15
CA HIS A 286 -14.08 1.24 18.55
C HIS A 286 -13.54 1.05 17.14
N VAL A 287 -13.86 1.97 16.24
CA VAL A 287 -13.50 1.95 14.83
C VAL A 287 -12.91 3.29 14.44
N VAL A 288 -11.79 3.29 13.73
CA VAL A 288 -11.24 4.51 13.14
C VAL A 288 -12.01 4.84 11.88
N VAL A 289 -12.70 5.98 11.85
CA VAL A 289 -13.35 6.52 10.64
C VAL A 289 -12.46 7.62 10.08
N PHE A 290 -12.07 7.53 8.81
CA PHE A 290 -11.15 8.50 8.19
C PHE A 290 -11.53 8.85 6.76
N GLY A 291 -11.21 10.06 6.34
CA GLY A 291 -11.44 10.52 4.96
C GLY A 291 -10.92 11.94 4.69
N PRO A 292 -11.01 12.42 3.43
CA PRO A 292 -11.43 11.66 2.27
C PRO A 292 -10.38 10.60 1.89
N TYR A 293 -10.85 9.43 1.48
CA TYR A 293 -10.02 8.33 1.00
C TYR A 293 -10.21 8.18 -0.51
N ALA A 294 -9.14 8.41 -1.27
CA ALA A 294 -9.14 8.15 -2.71
C ALA A 294 -8.23 6.96 -3.01
N VAL A 295 -8.83 5.88 -3.52
CA VAL A 295 -8.09 4.70 -3.96
C VAL A 295 -7.19 5.11 -5.13
N GLY A 296 -5.87 5.02 -4.97
CA GLY A 296 -4.90 5.38 -6.01
C GLY A 296 -4.51 6.86 -6.07
N ALA A 297 -4.99 7.71 -5.14
CA ALA A 297 -4.51 9.09 -5.07
C ALA A 297 -3.06 9.15 -4.55
N PRO A 298 -2.17 9.90 -5.23
CA PRO A 298 -0.72 9.94 -4.95
C PRO A 298 -0.32 10.75 -3.71
N GLU A 299 -1.28 11.28 -2.94
CA GLU A 299 -1.04 12.03 -1.71
C GLU A 299 -1.82 11.40 -0.55
N ALA A 300 -1.36 11.64 0.68
CA ALA A 300 -2.33 11.82 1.75
C ALA A 300 -2.82 13.26 1.62
N PRO A 301 -3.95 13.53 0.93
CA PRO A 301 -4.61 14.81 1.12
C PRO A 301 -4.80 14.99 2.61
N GLU A 302 -4.80 16.23 3.10
CA GLU A 302 -5.27 16.52 4.45
C GLU A 302 -6.49 15.64 4.76
N ARG A 303 -6.41 14.90 5.86
CA ARG A 303 -7.47 13.98 6.25
C ARG A 303 -8.07 14.46 7.53
N VAL A 304 -9.27 13.98 7.77
CA VAL A 304 -9.86 13.96 9.08
C VAL A 304 -9.96 12.51 9.54
N ALA A 305 -9.88 12.31 10.85
CA ALA A 305 -10.07 10.98 11.42
C ALA A 305 -10.64 11.09 12.82
N VAL A 306 -11.56 10.18 13.15
CA VAL A 306 -12.16 10.07 14.49
C VAL A 306 -12.18 8.60 14.91
N VAL A 307 -11.98 8.34 16.20
CA VAL A 307 -12.26 7.02 16.78
C VAL A 307 -13.70 7.03 17.24
N ALA A 308 -14.56 6.35 16.48
CA ALA A 308 -15.98 6.23 16.73
C ALA A 308 -16.28 4.99 17.58
N ARG A 309 -17.29 5.09 18.44
CA ARG A 309 -17.79 3.98 19.25
C ARG A 309 -18.59 3.00 18.39
N VAL A 310 -18.48 1.70 18.67
CA VAL A 310 -19.34 0.71 18.01
C VAL A 310 -20.66 0.58 18.77
N LYS A 311 -21.78 0.65 18.03
CA LYS A 311 -23.12 0.37 18.55
C LYS A 311 -23.69 -0.86 17.86
N PHE A 312 -23.96 -1.90 18.65
CA PHE A 312 -24.61 -3.11 18.17
C PHE A 312 -26.13 -2.93 18.14
N TRP A 313 -26.74 -3.36 17.04
CA TRP A 313 -28.18 -3.38 16.78
C TRP A 313 -28.66 -4.78 16.37
#